data_AF-A0A9N9IJR2-F1
#
_entry.id   AF-A0A9N9IJR2-F1
#
_cell.length_a   1.000
_cell.length_b   1.000
_cell.length_c   1.000
_cell.angle_alpha   90.00
_cell.angle_beta   90.00
_cell.angle_gamma   90.00
#
_symmetry.space_group_name_H-M   'P 1'
#
loop_
_entity.id
_entity.type
_entity.pdbx_description
1 polymer ?
#
loop_
_entity_poly.entity_id
_entity_poly.type
_entity_poly.pdbx_seq_one_letter_code
_entity_poly.pdbx_strand_id
1 'polypeptide(L)'
;VETSFPSWQDIEKSIIDILRAGNFYNKDRNKGFMDYYKKQLDELYKSENQEQYIIIKARSLLLNEEIYDTKIKAFSNSYYKSEPKIKQAILNYLKLIHKIAK
;
A
#
# COMPACT_ATOMS: atom_id res chain seq x y z
N VAL A 1 -15.38 5.30 19.03
CA VAL A 1 -14.56 5.90 17.96
C VAL A 1 -15.05 5.26 16.68
N GLU A 2 -15.70 6.03 15.79
CA GLU A 2 -16.22 5.49 14.53
C GLU A 2 -15.10 4.71 13.82
N THR A 3 -15.30 3.41 13.71
CA THR A 3 -14.49 2.54 12.86
C THR A 3 -14.91 2.81 11.43
N SER A 4 -14.59 4.00 10.90
CA SER A 4 -14.81 4.28 9.50
C SER A 4 -13.89 3.37 8.68
N PHE A 5 -14.49 2.72 7.69
CA PHE A 5 -13.75 1.97 6.68
C PHE A 5 -12.80 2.94 5.96
N PRO A 6 -11.53 2.57 5.70
CA PRO A 6 -10.65 3.40 4.90
C PRO A 6 -11.28 3.69 3.53
N SER A 7 -11.26 4.96 3.14
CA SER A 7 -11.76 5.43 1.84
C SER A 7 -10.70 5.25 0.74
N TRP A 8 -11.11 5.43 -0.52
CA TRP A 8 -10.14 5.41 -1.63
C TRP A 8 -9.09 6.51 -1.51
N GLN A 9 -9.43 7.67 -0.94
CA GLN A 9 -8.49 8.77 -0.70
C GLN A 9 -7.45 8.40 0.38
N ASP A 10 -7.81 7.60 1.38
CA ASP A 10 -6.85 7.11 2.37
C ASP A 10 -5.80 6.19 1.71
N ILE A 11 -6.25 5.35 0.77
CA ILE A 11 -5.39 4.47 -0.02
C ILE A 11 -4.51 5.28 -0.98
N GLU A 12 -5.08 6.23 -1.72
CA GLU A 12 -4.37 7.16 -2.59
C GLU A 12 -3.23 7.87 -1.84
N LYS A 13 -3.57 8.49 -0.70
CA LYS A 13 -2.61 9.19 0.16
C LYS A 13 -1.49 8.26 0.61
N SER A 14 -1.82 7.05 1.02
CA SER A 14 -0.82 6.08 1.45
C SER A 14 0.12 5.66 0.31
N ILE A 15 -0.38 5.50 -0.92
CA ILE A 15 0.46 5.20 -2.10
C ILE A 15 1.37 6.40 -2.40
N ILE A 16 0.86 7.63 -2.34
CA ILE A 16 1.66 8.86 -2.52
C ILE A 16 2.78 8.94 -1.47
N ASP A 17 2.51 8.61 -0.22
CA ASP A 17 3.52 8.63 0.85
C ASP A 17 4.61 7.57 0.62
N ILE A 18 4.26 6.39 0.08
CA ILE A 18 5.23 5.38 -0.34
C ILE A 18 6.12 5.92 -1.46
N LEU A 19 5.56 6.57 -2.48
CA LEU A 19 6.30 7.16 -3.59
C LEU A 19 7.21 8.31 -3.13
N ARG A 20 6.73 9.16 -2.21
CA ARG A 20 7.54 10.21 -1.57
C ARG A 20 8.72 9.62 -0.81
N ALA A 21 8.52 8.55 -0.06
CA ALA A 21 9.59 7.84 0.64
C ALA A 21 10.60 7.23 -0.36
N GLY A 22 10.12 6.65 -1.46
CA GLY A 22 10.98 6.16 -2.54
C GLY A 22 11.87 7.25 -3.17
N ASN A 23 11.29 8.41 -3.46
CA ASN A 23 12.04 9.57 -3.94
C ASN A 23 13.08 10.05 -2.91
N PHE A 24 12.74 10.06 -1.62
CA PHE A 24 13.67 10.44 -0.55
C PHE A 24 14.93 9.54 -0.50
N TYR A 25 14.79 8.25 -0.82
CA TYR A 25 15.91 7.30 -0.89
C TYR A 25 16.45 7.10 -2.32
N ASN A 26 16.16 8.01 -3.25
CA ASN A 26 16.64 7.97 -4.65
C ASN A 26 16.34 6.63 -5.36
N LYS A 27 15.19 6.01 -5.08
CA LYS A 27 14.75 4.81 -5.81
C LYS A 27 14.51 5.16 -7.29
N ASP A 28 14.89 4.24 -8.18
CA ASP A 28 14.63 4.38 -9.62
C ASP A 28 13.13 4.58 -9.85
N ARG A 29 12.78 5.70 -10.48
CA ARG A 29 11.40 6.15 -10.65
C ARG A 29 10.59 5.27 -11.61
N ASN A 30 11.24 4.57 -12.53
CA ASN A 30 10.57 3.91 -13.65
C ASN A 30 10.79 2.39 -13.65
N LYS A 31 11.32 1.84 -12.56
CA LYS A 31 11.57 0.40 -12.40
C LYS A 31 11.21 -0.08 -11.00
N GLY A 32 10.87 -1.36 -10.92
CA GLY A 32 10.70 -2.08 -9.64
C GLY A 32 9.71 -1.39 -8.71
N PHE A 33 10.20 -0.99 -7.53
CA PHE A 33 9.41 -0.45 -6.44
C PHE A 33 8.57 0.79 -6.83
N MET A 34 9.17 1.80 -7.46
CA MET A 34 8.44 3.04 -7.78
C MET A 34 7.42 2.82 -8.88
N ASP A 35 7.79 2.07 -9.93
CA ASP A 35 6.92 1.76 -11.05
C ASP A 35 5.68 0.96 -10.59
N TYR A 36 5.87 0.00 -9.67
CA TYR A 36 4.77 -0.76 -9.09
C TYR A 36 3.72 0.13 -8.43
N TYR A 37 4.13 1.04 -7.53
CA TYR A 37 3.19 1.90 -6.81
C TYR A 37 2.58 3.00 -7.69
N LYS A 38 3.32 3.50 -8.70
CA LYS A 38 2.76 4.39 -9.73
C LYS A 38 1.65 3.72 -10.52
N LYS A 39 1.86 2.48 -10.97
CA LYS A 39 0.84 1.70 -11.67
C LYS A 39 -0.41 1.51 -10.82
N GLN A 40 -0.26 1.25 -9.52
CA GLN A 40 -1.42 1.12 -8.63
C GLN A 40 -2.19 2.44 -8.49
N LEU A 41 -1.50 3.57 -8.45
CA LEU A 41 -2.12 4.89 -8.42
C LEU A 41 -2.85 5.20 -9.73
N ASP A 42 -2.23 4.89 -10.87
CA ASP A 42 -2.84 5.04 -12.19
C ASP A 42 -4.08 4.16 -12.36
N GLU A 43 -4.02 2.89 -11.91
CA GLU A 43 -5.16 1.96 -11.90
C GLU A 43 -6.29 2.50 -11.03
N LEU A 44 -5.98 3.03 -9.85
CA LEU A 44 -6.97 3.65 -8.96
C LEU A 44 -7.69 4.80 -9.65
N TYR A 45 -6.96 5.76 -10.23
CA TYR A 45 -7.58 6.92 -10.90
C TYR A 45 -8.38 6.56 -12.15
N LYS A 46 -8.00 5.50 -12.86
CA LYS A 46 -8.71 5.04 -14.05
C LYS A 46 -9.92 4.16 -13.75
N SER A 47 -10.07 3.72 -12.51
CA SER A 47 -11.21 2.88 -12.13
C SER A 47 -12.52 3.67 -12.20
N GLU A 48 -13.56 3.05 -12.75
CA GLU A 48 -14.90 3.66 -12.82
C GLU A 48 -15.50 3.90 -11.42
N ASN A 49 -15.11 3.05 -10.46
CA ASN A 49 -15.49 3.15 -9.06
C ASN A 49 -14.28 2.85 -8.19
N GLN A 50 -13.67 3.91 -7.64
CA GLN A 50 -12.47 3.82 -6.81
C GLN A 50 -12.72 3.02 -5.52
N GLU A 51 -13.88 3.18 -4.90
CA GLU A 51 -14.24 2.44 -3.68
C GLU A 51 -14.34 0.94 -3.96
N GLN A 52 -15.00 0.55 -5.04
CA GLN A 52 -15.09 -0.86 -5.42
C GLN A 52 -13.72 -1.42 -5.84
N TYR A 53 -12.90 -0.63 -6.52
CA TYR A 53 -11.55 -1.01 -6.90
C TYR A 53 -10.68 -1.33 -5.68
N ILE A 54 -10.65 -0.46 -4.65
CA ILE A 54 -9.83 -0.71 -3.45
C ILE A 54 -10.31 -1.96 -2.70
N ILE A 55 -11.62 -2.25 -2.67
CA ILE A 55 -12.17 -3.44 -2.02
C ILE A 55 -11.70 -4.71 -2.74
N ILE A 56 -11.84 -4.75 -4.07
CA ILE A 56 -11.38 -5.88 -4.89
C ILE A 56 -9.87 -6.08 -4.74
N LYS A 57 -9.11 -4.99 -4.84
CA LYS A 57 -7.65 -5.02 -4.71
C LYS A 57 -7.24 -5.53 -3.33
N ALA A 58 -7.88 -5.04 -2.27
CA ALA A 58 -7.56 -5.44 -0.92
C ALA A 58 -7.80 -6.93 -0.67
N ARG A 59 -8.95 -7.45 -1.10
CA ARG A 59 -9.27 -8.89 -1.02
C ARG A 59 -8.31 -9.74 -1.84
N SER A 60 -7.86 -9.26 -3.00
CA SER A 60 -6.86 -9.97 -3.82
C SER A 60 -5.46 -9.99 -3.19
N LEU A 61 -5.08 -8.91 -2.49
CA LEU A 61 -3.76 -8.75 -1.88
C LEU A 61 -3.63 -9.48 -0.54
N LEU A 62 -4.71 -9.47 0.24
CA LEU A 62 -4.80 -10.01 1.59
C LEU A 62 -6.01 -10.95 1.69
N LEU A 63 -5.92 -12.10 1.02
CA LEU A 63 -6.97 -13.12 0.97
C LEU A 63 -7.36 -13.64 2.37
N ASN A 64 -6.42 -13.62 3.34
CA ASN A 64 -6.67 -14.01 4.72
C ASN A 64 -5.66 -13.35 5.70
N GLU A 65 -5.92 -13.52 6.99
CA GLU A 65 -5.08 -13.01 8.09
C GLU A 65 -3.63 -13.55 8.04
N GLU A 66 -3.45 -14.81 7.67
CA GLU A 66 -2.13 -15.45 7.61
C GLU A 66 -1.22 -14.78 6.57
N ILE A 67 -1.78 -14.42 5.41
CA ILE A 67 -1.07 -13.67 4.36
C ILE A 67 -0.71 -12.27 4.84
N TYR A 68 -1.60 -11.60 5.58
CA TYR A 68 -1.31 -10.30 6.17
C TYR A 68 -0.15 -10.39 7.16
N ASP A 69 -0.22 -11.31 8.13
CA ASP A 69 0.82 -11.50 9.14
C ASP A 69 2.17 -11.86 8.51
N THR A 70 2.15 -12.70 7.48
CA THR A 70 3.35 -13.08 6.71
C THR A 70 3.96 -11.87 6.02
N LYS A 71 3.16 -11.03 5.36
CA LYS A 71 3.64 -9.80 4.72
C LYS A 71 4.18 -8.80 5.74
N ILE A 72 3.48 -8.56 6.85
CA ILE A 72 3.95 -7.65 7.91
C ILE A 72 5.27 -8.13 8.51
N LYS A 73 5.40 -9.43 8.81
CA LYS A 73 6.65 -10.02 9.33
C LYS A 73 7.79 -9.92 8.31
N ALA A 74 7.51 -10.27 7.05
CA ALA A 74 8.49 -10.14 5.97
C ALA A 74 8.98 -8.70 5.81
N PHE A 75 8.08 -7.71 5.80
CA PHE A 75 8.44 -6.29 5.71
C PHE A 75 9.15 -5.77 6.95
N SER A 76 8.77 -6.27 8.14
CA SER A 76 9.43 -5.92 9.40
C SER A 76 10.90 -6.34 9.41
N ASN A 77 11.22 -7.47 8.78
CA ASN A 77 12.56 -8.04 8.64
C ASN A 77 13.19 -7.81 7.24
N SER A 78 12.62 -6.93 6.41
CA SER A 78 12.95 -6.83 4.99
C SER A 78 14.24 -6.05 4.66
N TYR A 79 14.57 -6.12 3.36
CA TYR A 79 15.53 -5.32 2.60
C TYR A 79 15.50 -3.80 2.92
N TYR A 80 14.35 -3.27 3.37
CA TYR A 80 14.18 -1.86 3.74
C TYR A 80 14.57 -1.53 5.19
N LYS A 81 15.31 -2.40 5.89
CA LYS A 81 15.74 -2.16 7.28
C LYS A 81 16.52 -0.85 7.45
N SER A 82 17.33 -0.46 6.46
CA SER A 82 18.06 0.80 6.39
C SER A 82 17.22 1.99 5.86
N GLU A 83 15.97 1.74 5.46
CA GLU A 83 15.09 2.71 4.79
C GLU A 83 13.77 2.88 5.58
N PRO A 84 13.83 3.37 6.84
CA PRO A 84 12.69 3.37 7.76
C PRO A 84 11.46 4.10 7.23
N LYS A 85 11.60 5.15 6.41
CA LYS A 85 10.42 5.85 5.85
C LYS A 85 9.67 4.99 4.82
N ILE A 86 10.38 4.25 3.97
CA ILE A 86 9.76 3.32 3.02
C ILE A 86 9.07 2.20 3.80
N LYS A 87 9.77 1.61 4.77
CA LYS A 87 9.20 0.57 5.63
C LYS A 87 7.91 1.04 6.31
N GLN A 88 7.94 2.22 6.95
CA GLN A 88 6.76 2.75 7.64
C GLN A 88 5.59 3.02 6.69
N ALA A 89 5.87 3.60 5.51
CA ALA A 89 4.84 3.89 4.51
C ALA A 89 4.16 2.60 4.00
N ILE A 90 4.94 1.55 3.71
CA ILE A 90 4.39 0.25 3.28
C ILE A 90 3.58 -0.40 4.41
N LEU A 91 4.06 -0.38 5.65
CA LEU A 91 3.33 -0.96 6.78
C LEU A 91 2.00 -0.24 7.02
N ASN A 92 1.96 1.09 6.87
CA ASN A 92 0.72 1.86 6.96
C ASN A 92 -0.25 1.48 5.83
N TYR A 93 0.24 1.38 4.60
CA TYR A 93 -0.54 0.93 3.45
C TYR A 93 -1.15 -0.46 3.69
N LEU A 94 -0.34 -1.44 4.11
CA LEU A 94 -0.83 -2.80 4.38
C LEU A 94 -1.90 -2.84 5.48
N LYS A 95 -1.78 -2.02 6.51
CA LYS A 95 -2.81 -1.89 7.57
C LYS A 95 -4.13 -1.35 7.03
N LEU A 96 -4.10 -0.38 6.11
CA LEU A 96 -5.32 0.16 5.50
C LEU A 96 -5.98 -0.88 4.61
N ILE A 97 -5.19 -1.53 3.75
CA ILE A 97 -5.66 -2.62 2.88
C ILE A 97 -6.27 -3.76 3.71
N HIS A 98 -5.66 -4.12 4.84
CA HIS A 98 -6.18 -5.16 5.73
C HIS A 98 -7.54 -4.80 6.33
N LYS A 99 -7.71 -3.55 6.77
CA LYS A 99 -9.00 -3.07 7.27
C LYS A 99 -10.08 -3.10 6.21
N ILE A 100 -9.74 -2.87 4.93
CA ILE A 100 -10.70 -2.96 3.82
C ILE A 100 -11.06 -4.42 3.50
N ALA A 101 -10.11 -5.34 3.66
CA ALA A 101 -10.30 -6.74 3.31
C ALA A 101 -11.18 -7.52 4.31
N LYS A 102 -11.22 -7.11 5.58
CA LYS A 102 -12.06 -7.71 6.63
C LYS A 102 -13.51 -7.27 6.51
#